data_AF-A0A3D0VDU0-F1
#
_entry.id   AF-A0A3D0VDU0-F1
#
_cell.length_a   1.000
_cell.length_b   1.000
_cell.length_c   1.000
_cell.angle_alpha   90.00
_cell.angle_beta   90.00
_cell.angle_gamma   90.00
#
_symmetry.space_group_name_H-M   'P 1'
#
loop_
_entity.id
_entity.type
_entity.pdbx_description
1 polymer ?
#
loop_
_entity_poly.entity_id
_entity_poly.type
_entity_poly.pdbx_seq_one_letter_code
_entity_poly.pdbx_strand_id
1 'polypeptide(L)'
;MIVDLPDTTTSKVSKKITSLREQGGVIALGRVLTLVVVTRSGLEEEAIEAANEASREHPCRIIVLADAGATAPNRLDAQIRVGGDAGASEVIVLRGYGELAHESESLVAALLLPDAPIVAWWPHGAPENACETSVGRIAHRRITDSANEADPQAALENIRATYKAGDTDLAWTRLTNWRIQLA
;
A
#
# COMPACT_ATOMS: atom_id res chain seq x y z
N MET A 1 0.78 18.94 5.44
CA MET A 1 0.19 19.57 4.24
C MET A 1 -0.41 18.49 3.36
N ILE A 2 -1.59 18.76 2.81
CA ILE A 2 -2.30 17.92 1.83
C ILE A 2 -2.40 18.65 0.50
N VAL A 3 -2.19 17.94 -0.61
CA VAL A 3 -2.33 18.45 -1.98
C VAL A 3 -3.18 17.49 -2.79
N ASP A 4 -4.33 17.95 -3.28
CA ASP A 4 -5.21 17.19 -4.16
C ASP A 4 -4.87 17.42 -5.64
N LEU A 5 -4.92 16.35 -6.43
CA LEU A 5 -4.72 16.33 -7.87
C LEU A 5 -5.85 15.52 -8.52
N PRO A 6 -7.03 16.12 -8.72
CA PRO A 6 -8.11 15.46 -9.45
C PRO A 6 -7.74 15.29 -10.93
N ASP A 7 -8.27 14.25 -11.56
CA ASP A 7 -8.09 13.93 -12.98
C ASP A 7 -6.62 14.04 -13.46
N THR A 8 -5.79 13.21 -12.86
CA THR A 8 -4.33 13.27 -12.96
C THR A 8 -3.71 12.01 -13.56
N THR A 9 -2.38 12.00 -13.63
CA THR A 9 -1.59 10.84 -14.04
C THR A 9 -0.49 10.60 -13.02
N THR A 10 -0.01 9.36 -12.92
CA THR A 10 1.11 8.99 -12.04
C THR A 10 2.37 9.81 -12.32
N SER A 11 2.60 10.20 -13.58
CA SER A 11 3.68 11.09 -13.97
C SER A 11 3.52 12.52 -13.43
N LYS A 12 2.31 13.09 -13.41
CA LYS A 12 2.02 14.38 -12.79
C LYS A 12 2.20 14.32 -11.27
N VAL A 13 1.73 13.23 -10.64
CA VAL A 13 1.92 12.98 -9.20
C VAL A 13 3.41 12.92 -8.85
N SER A 14 4.20 12.12 -9.58
CA SER A 14 5.64 11.99 -9.37
C SER A 14 6.36 13.35 -9.48
N LYS A 15 6.05 14.14 -10.52
CA LYS A 15 6.58 15.52 -10.67
C LYS A 15 6.20 16.42 -9.49
N LYS A 16 4.95 16.33 -9.03
CA LYS A 16 4.49 17.15 -7.90
C LYS A 16 5.21 16.78 -6.60
N ILE A 17 5.44 15.49 -6.36
CA ILE A 17 6.21 15.03 -5.18
C ILE A 17 7.63 15.62 -5.21
N THR A 18 8.33 15.56 -6.35
CA THR A 18 9.66 16.15 -6.50
C THR A 18 9.65 17.65 -6.19
N SER A 19 8.70 18.39 -6.77
CA SER A 19 8.55 19.82 -6.51
C SER A 19 8.29 20.14 -5.03
N LEU A 20 7.46 19.35 -4.34
CA LEU A 20 7.17 19.55 -2.91
C LEU A 20 8.41 19.31 -2.04
N ARG A 21 9.29 18.39 -2.42
CA ARG A 21 10.55 18.17 -1.70
C ARG A 21 11.52 19.32 -1.85
N GLU A 22 11.68 19.81 -3.08
CA GLU A 22 12.55 20.95 -3.38
C GLU A 22 12.11 22.18 -2.60
N GLN A 23 10.79 22.44 -2.54
CA GLN A 23 10.21 23.53 -1.77
C GLN A 23 10.37 23.36 -0.26
N GLY A 24 10.25 22.12 0.23
CA GLY A 24 10.36 21.81 1.66
C GLY A 24 11.79 21.75 2.21
N GLY A 25 12.81 21.88 1.35
CA GLY A 25 14.22 21.76 1.75
C GLY A 25 14.59 20.37 2.30
N VAL A 26 13.77 19.34 2.02
CA VAL A 26 13.94 18.00 2.58
C VAL A 26 15.02 17.25 1.78
N ILE A 27 16.24 17.28 2.32
CA ILE A 27 17.41 16.57 1.78
C ILE A 27 17.32 15.11 2.24
N ALA A 28 16.68 14.28 1.43
CA ALA A 28 16.62 12.81 1.54
C ALA A 28 16.10 12.25 2.89
N LEU A 29 14.84 11.81 2.90
CA LEU A 29 14.39 10.83 3.90
C LEU A 29 15.09 9.50 3.61
N GLY A 30 15.90 9.01 4.55
CA GLY A 30 16.52 7.69 4.51
C GLY A 30 15.46 6.60 4.57
N ARG A 31 14.82 6.33 3.44
CA ARG A 31 13.71 5.36 3.36
C ARG A 31 14.24 3.97 3.17
N VAL A 32 13.64 3.05 3.92
CA VAL A 32 14.03 1.65 3.91
C VAL A 32 13.11 0.77 3.09
N LEU A 33 11.93 1.27 2.68
CA LEU A 33 10.98 0.56 1.80
C LEU A 33 9.96 1.49 1.13
N THR A 34 9.27 0.95 0.13
CA THR A 34 7.98 1.47 -0.36
C THR A 34 6.87 0.52 0.05
N LEU A 35 5.89 1.00 0.82
CA LEU A 35 4.69 0.26 1.22
C LEU A 35 3.56 0.60 0.25
N VAL A 36 3.10 -0.37 -0.52
CA VAL A 36 1.96 -0.28 -1.42
C VAL A 36 0.75 -0.92 -0.74
N VAL A 37 -0.19 -0.09 -0.32
CA VAL A 37 -1.46 -0.51 0.30
C VAL A 37 -2.49 -0.64 -0.80
N VAL A 38 -3.11 -1.80 -0.95
CA VAL A 38 -4.20 -2.05 -1.91
C VAL A 38 -5.49 -2.19 -1.12
N THR A 39 -6.46 -1.31 -1.38
CA THR A 39 -7.70 -1.21 -0.61
C THR A 39 -8.85 -0.68 -1.48
N ARG A 40 -10.00 -0.43 -0.86
CA ARG A 40 -11.19 0.16 -1.49
C ARG A 40 -11.46 1.55 -0.89
N SER A 41 -12.08 2.42 -1.68
CA SER A 41 -12.49 3.75 -1.22
C SER A 41 -13.42 3.64 -0.02
N GLY A 42 -13.16 4.46 1.00
CA GLY A 42 -13.84 4.44 2.30
C GLY A 42 -13.08 3.66 3.38
N LEU A 43 -12.09 2.84 3.02
CA LEU A 43 -11.26 2.07 3.95
C LEU A 43 -9.80 2.53 3.99
N GLU A 44 -9.42 3.54 3.18
CA GLU A 44 -8.02 3.96 3.09
C GLU A 44 -7.48 4.61 4.37
N GLU A 45 -8.33 5.31 5.15
CA GLU A 45 -7.83 6.14 6.25
C GLU A 45 -7.28 5.28 7.40
N GLU A 46 -7.99 4.22 7.80
CA GLU A 46 -7.50 3.27 8.82
C GLU A 46 -6.18 2.63 8.40
N ALA A 47 -6.05 2.23 7.13
CA ALA A 47 -4.81 1.68 6.60
C ALA A 47 -3.67 2.71 6.55
N ILE A 48 -3.98 3.98 6.24
CA ILE A 48 -3.02 5.09 6.26
C ILE A 48 -2.54 5.36 7.69
N GLU A 49 -3.43 5.36 8.67
CA GLU A 49 -3.09 5.55 10.08
C GLU A 49 -2.13 4.46 10.57
N ALA A 50 -2.47 3.18 10.32
CA ALA A 50 -1.61 2.05 10.66
C ALA A 50 -0.25 2.11 9.94
N ALA A 51 -0.24 2.45 8.64
CA ALA A 51 1.00 2.60 7.88
C ALA A 51 1.86 3.76 8.39
N ASN A 52 1.24 4.89 8.76
CA ASN A 52 1.94 6.04 9.33
C ASN A 52 2.58 5.69 10.67
N GLU A 53 1.90 4.94 11.53
CA GLU A 53 2.46 4.46 12.79
C GLU A 53 3.69 3.56 12.56
N ALA A 54 3.56 2.54 11.70
CA ALA A 54 4.67 1.65 11.34
C ALA A 54 5.87 2.42 10.75
N SER A 55 5.59 3.50 10.02
CA SER A 55 6.65 4.29 9.37
C SER A 55 7.52 5.10 10.34
N ARG A 56 7.10 5.26 11.61
CA ARG A 56 7.91 5.90 12.64
C ARG A 56 9.15 5.07 12.97
N GLU A 57 9.00 3.75 12.97
CA GLU A 57 10.11 2.80 13.19
C GLU A 57 10.84 2.47 11.89
N HIS A 58 10.10 2.45 10.78
CA HIS A 58 10.63 2.11 9.46
C HIS A 58 10.27 3.20 8.44
N PRO A 59 11.05 4.29 8.35
CA PRO A 59 10.78 5.38 7.43
C PRO A 59 10.57 4.88 5.99
N CYS A 60 9.40 5.14 5.42
CA CYS A 60 9.01 4.57 4.14
C CYS A 60 8.24 5.56 3.25
N ARG A 61 8.02 5.18 1.99
CA ARG A 61 7.00 5.83 1.15
C ARG A 61 5.75 4.97 1.21
N ILE A 62 4.61 5.59 1.48
CA ILE A 62 3.31 4.91 1.48
C ILE A 62 2.59 5.30 0.19
N ILE A 63 2.19 4.30 -0.60
CA ILE A 63 1.35 4.46 -1.79
C ILE A 63 0.08 3.67 -1.54
N VAL A 64 -1.07 4.33 -1.55
CA VAL A 64 -2.38 3.69 -1.39
C VAL A 64 -3.05 3.63 -2.75
N LEU A 65 -3.43 2.43 -3.19
CA LEU A 65 -4.27 2.19 -4.35
C LEU A 65 -5.67 1.88 -3.84
N ALA A 66 -6.60 2.80 -4.04
CA ALA A 66 -7.99 2.64 -3.65
C ALA A 66 -8.87 2.44 -4.90
N ASP A 67 -9.58 1.31 -4.95
CA ASP A 67 -10.71 1.14 -5.88
C ASP A 67 -11.81 2.13 -5.49
N ALA A 68 -12.00 3.16 -6.31
CA ALA A 68 -13.02 4.18 -6.12
C ALA A 68 -14.24 3.99 -7.04
N GLY A 69 -14.29 2.90 -7.81
CA GLY A 69 -15.41 2.53 -8.66
C GLY A 69 -14.97 1.96 -10.01
N ALA A 70 -14.81 0.65 -10.09
CA ALA A 70 -14.47 -0.07 -11.34
C ALA A 70 -15.50 0.07 -12.48
N THR A 71 -16.76 0.44 -12.18
CA THR A 71 -17.82 0.64 -13.18
C THR A 71 -17.94 2.08 -13.67
N ALA A 72 -17.19 3.02 -13.09
CA ALA A 72 -17.16 4.41 -13.50
C ALA A 72 -16.25 4.62 -14.73
N PRO A 73 -16.33 5.78 -15.43
CA PRO A 73 -15.37 6.11 -16.48
C PRO A 73 -13.92 6.14 -15.97
N ASN A 74 -12.97 5.78 -16.85
CA ASN A 74 -11.54 5.78 -16.54
C ASN A 74 -11.07 7.15 -16.04
N ARG A 75 -10.57 7.21 -14.81
CA ARG A 75 -10.03 8.41 -14.18
C ARG A 75 -9.09 8.02 -13.04
N LEU A 76 -8.10 8.86 -12.77
CA LEU A 76 -7.26 8.75 -11.59
C LEU A 76 -7.29 10.08 -10.83
N ASP A 77 -7.73 10.04 -9.59
CA ASP A 77 -7.55 11.15 -8.65
C ASP A 77 -6.40 10.82 -7.71
N ALA A 78 -5.62 11.82 -7.31
CA ALA A 78 -4.54 11.61 -6.36
C ALA A 78 -4.56 12.64 -5.23
N GLN A 79 -4.03 12.24 -4.08
CA GLN A 79 -3.77 13.11 -2.94
C GLN A 79 -2.36 12.84 -2.42
N ILE A 80 -1.57 13.88 -2.26
CA ILE A 80 -0.23 13.81 -1.68
C ILE A 80 -0.30 14.42 -0.29
N ARG A 81 0.10 13.65 0.73
CA ARG A 81 0.26 14.12 2.11
C ARG A 81 1.74 14.14 2.48
N VAL A 82 2.19 15.24 3.06
CA VAL A 82 3.58 15.46 3.51
C VAL A 82 3.63 16.18 4.85
N GLY A 83 4.68 15.96 5.63
CA GLY A 83 4.84 16.56 6.96
C GLY A 83 3.85 15.97 7.95
N GLY A 84 3.24 16.78 8.82
CA GLY A 84 2.34 16.30 9.88
C GLY A 84 1.25 15.34 9.42
N ASP A 85 0.69 15.52 8.22
CA ASP A 85 -0.37 14.68 7.63
C ASP A 85 0.13 13.33 7.08
N ALA A 86 1.44 13.08 7.12
CA ALA A 86 2.09 11.86 6.67
C ALA A 86 3.08 11.30 7.70
N GLY A 87 3.10 11.87 8.91
CA GLY A 87 4.04 11.49 9.97
C GLY A 87 5.50 11.56 9.50
N ALA A 88 6.22 10.45 9.66
CA ALA A 88 7.61 10.31 9.21
C ALA A 88 7.76 10.03 7.70
N SER A 89 6.65 9.93 6.97
CA SER A 89 6.58 9.44 5.60
C SER A 89 6.07 10.48 4.60
N GLU A 90 6.06 10.09 3.31
CA GLU A 90 5.20 10.67 2.29
C GLU A 90 4.08 9.67 2.00
N VAL A 91 2.83 10.12 2.07
CA VAL A 91 1.66 9.30 1.73
C VAL A 91 1.10 9.79 0.40
N ILE A 92 0.89 8.86 -0.52
CA ILE A 92 0.33 9.12 -1.85
C ILE A 92 -0.91 8.25 -1.99
N VAL A 93 -2.09 8.87 -1.97
CA VAL A 93 -3.36 8.17 -2.17
C VAL A 93 -3.75 8.30 -3.64
N LEU A 94 -3.91 7.17 -4.32
CA LEU A 94 -4.38 7.06 -5.70
C LEU A 94 -5.78 6.44 -5.68
N ARG A 95 -6.78 7.19 -6.14
CA ARG A 95 -8.17 6.74 -6.27
C ARG A 95 -8.45 6.46 -7.74
N GLY A 96 -8.50 5.17 -8.06
CA GLY A 96 -8.71 4.69 -9.41
C GLY A 96 -10.18 4.48 -9.73
N TYR A 97 -10.59 4.88 -10.93
CA TYR A 97 -11.93 4.67 -11.47
C TYR A 97 -11.84 3.91 -12.80
N GLY A 98 -12.88 3.14 -13.12
CA GLY A 98 -12.89 2.31 -14.33
C GLY A 98 -11.76 1.29 -14.32
N GLU A 99 -11.05 1.15 -15.42
CA GLU A 99 -9.89 0.25 -15.53
C GLU A 99 -8.75 0.59 -14.55
N LEU A 100 -8.67 1.85 -14.13
CA LEU A 100 -7.64 2.30 -13.18
C LEU A 100 -7.98 1.96 -11.72
N ALA A 101 -9.21 1.47 -11.46
CA ALA A 101 -9.62 1.00 -10.14
C ALA A 101 -8.94 -0.33 -9.75
N HIS A 102 -8.52 -1.12 -10.74
CA HIS A 102 -7.76 -2.34 -10.51
C HIS A 102 -6.29 -2.03 -10.25
N GLU A 103 -5.71 -2.66 -9.24
CA GLU A 103 -4.30 -2.45 -8.94
C GLU A 103 -3.40 -2.94 -10.07
N SER A 104 -2.40 -2.11 -10.41
CA SER A 104 -1.43 -2.45 -11.45
C SER A 104 -0.07 -1.84 -11.17
N GLU A 105 0.97 -2.51 -11.66
CA GLU A 105 2.36 -2.02 -11.58
C GLU A 105 2.49 -0.64 -12.24
N SER A 106 1.78 -0.38 -13.34
CA SER A 106 1.83 0.91 -14.05
C SER A 106 1.34 2.08 -13.20
N LEU A 107 0.42 1.83 -12.25
CA LEU A 107 -0.08 2.86 -11.33
C LEU A 107 0.98 3.27 -10.28
N VAL A 108 1.92 2.39 -9.96
CA VAL A 108 2.91 2.64 -8.90
C VAL A 108 4.31 2.88 -9.44
N ALA A 109 4.65 2.39 -10.63
CA ALA A 109 6.02 2.35 -11.16
C ALA A 109 6.76 3.69 -11.07
N ALA A 110 6.12 4.80 -11.45
CA ALA A 110 6.72 6.14 -11.42
C ALA A 110 6.87 6.74 -10.00
N LEU A 111 6.31 6.07 -8.99
CA LEU A 111 6.28 6.48 -7.58
C LEU A 111 7.14 5.57 -6.69
N LEU A 112 7.63 4.45 -7.21
CA LEU A 112 8.53 3.55 -6.50
C LEU A 112 9.88 4.22 -6.23
N LEU A 113 10.53 3.81 -5.14
CA LEU A 113 11.90 4.19 -4.86
C LEU A 113 12.83 3.16 -5.54
N PRO A 114 13.86 3.59 -6.31
CA PRO A 114 14.66 2.68 -7.12
C PRO A 114 15.45 1.65 -6.30
N ASP A 115 15.91 2.02 -5.10
CA ASP A 115 16.82 1.20 -4.29
C ASP A 115 16.17 0.64 -3.02
N ALA A 116 14.85 0.72 -2.88
CA ALA A 116 14.14 0.27 -1.69
C ALA A 116 13.22 -0.92 -2.01
N PRO A 117 13.16 -1.94 -1.12
CA PRO A 117 12.23 -3.05 -1.29
C PRO A 117 10.78 -2.57 -1.34
N ILE A 118 10.00 -3.28 -2.14
CA ILE A 118 8.57 -3.05 -2.30
C ILE A 118 7.82 -4.02 -1.39
N VAL A 119 6.96 -3.50 -0.52
CA VAL A 119 6.07 -4.27 0.33
C VAL A 119 4.64 -4.00 -0.13
N ALA A 120 3.93 -5.03 -0.58
CA ALA A 120 2.50 -4.94 -0.89
C ALA A 120 1.69 -5.39 0.33
N TRP A 121 0.62 -4.68 0.64
CA TRP A 121 -0.26 -4.99 1.76
C TRP A 121 -1.73 -4.85 1.36
N TRP A 122 -2.50 -5.90 1.62
CA TRP A 122 -3.96 -5.92 1.52
C TRP A 122 -4.54 -5.97 2.95
N PRO A 123 -4.98 -4.83 3.52
CA PRO A 123 -5.59 -4.81 4.86
C PRO A 123 -6.89 -5.60 4.94
N HIS A 124 -7.62 -5.63 3.81
CA HIS A 124 -8.87 -6.36 3.61
C HIS A 124 -8.96 -6.85 2.17
N GLY A 125 -9.79 -7.86 1.93
CA GLY A 125 -10.06 -8.35 0.57
C GLY A 125 -8.80 -8.88 -0.08
N ALA A 126 -8.04 -9.70 0.66
CA ALA A 126 -6.85 -10.35 0.14
C ALA A 126 -7.16 -11.04 -1.20
N PRO A 127 -6.31 -10.88 -2.22
CA PRO A 127 -6.50 -11.53 -3.51
C PRO A 127 -6.42 -13.05 -3.35
N GLU A 128 -7.02 -13.78 -4.29
CA GLU A 128 -6.95 -15.25 -4.34
C GLU A 128 -5.49 -15.73 -4.31
N ASN A 129 -4.63 -15.08 -5.10
CA ASN A 129 -3.19 -15.34 -5.08
C ASN A 129 -2.40 -14.03 -5.07
N ALA A 130 -1.89 -13.66 -3.89
CA ALA A 130 -1.14 -12.42 -3.69
C ALA A 130 0.08 -12.31 -4.62
N CYS A 131 0.81 -13.40 -4.87
CA CYS A 131 2.02 -13.36 -5.69
C CYS A 131 1.73 -13.18 -7.19
N GLU A 132 0.52 -13.49 -7.64
CA GLU A 132 0.12 -13.40 -9.05
C GLU A 132 -0.56 -12.08 -9.39
N THR A 133 -0.95 -11.27 -8.39
CA THR A 133 -1.43 -9.90 -8.64
C THR A 133 -0.35 -9.04 -9.31
N SER A 134 -0.76 -8.02 -10.07
CA SER A 134 0.21 -7.17 -10.76
C SER A 134 1.19 -6.47 -9.82
N VAL A 135 0.71 -6.02 -8.65
CA VAL A 135 1.57 -5.41 -7.62
C VAL A 135 2.34 -6.48 -6.85
N GLY A 136 1.75 -7.64 -6.59
CA GLY A 136 2.41 -8.73 -5.87
C GLY A 136 3.61 -9.32 -6.60
N ARG A 137 3.59 -9.37 -7.93
CA ARG A 137 4.71 -9.86 -8.74
C ARG A 137 6.00 -9.03 -8.59
N ILE A 138 5.88 -7.73 -8.36
CA ILE A 138 7.02 -6.83 -8.13
C ILE A 138 7.37 -6.68 -6.64
N ALA A 139 6.47 -7.10 -5.75
CA ALA A 139 6.65 -6.96 -4.32
C ALA A 139 7.64 -7.99 -3.78
N HIS A 140 8.57 -7.53 -2.94
CA HIS A 140 9.51 -8.37 -2.23
C HIS A 140 8.84 -9.05 -1.03
N ARG A 141 7.87 -8.35 -0.41
CA ARG A 141 7.00 -8.87 0.66
C ARG A 141 5.54 -8.59 0.33
N ARG A 142 4.68 -9.57 0.62
CA ARG A 142 3.24 -9.49 0.38
C ARG A 142 2.53 -9.81 1.69
N ILE A 143 1.83 -8.82 2.23
CA ILE A 143 1.19 -8.89 3.53
C ILE A 143 -0.32 -9.04 3.32
N THR A 144 -0.90 -10.09 3.90
CA THR A 144 -2.34 -10.33 3.98
C THR A 144 -2.79 -10.38 5.43
N ASP A 145 -4.10 -10.38 5.66
CA ASP A 145 -4.67 -10.59 6.98
C ASP A 145 -5.90 -11.51 6.93
N SER A 146 -5.65 -12.81 7.02
CA SER A 146 -6.70 -13.84 7.05
C SER A 146 -7.75 -13.64 8.16
N ALA A 147 -7.39 -13.05 9.31
CA ALA A 147 -8.35 -12.88 10.40
C ALA A 147 -9.32 -11.71 10.17
N ASN A 148 -8.97 -10.79 9.28
CA ASN A 148 -9.81 -9.65 8.90
C ASN A 148 -10.69 -9.94 7.66
N GLU A 149 -10.63 -11.16 7.12
CA GLU A 149 -11.51 -11.60 6.03
C GLU A 149 -12.89 -12.04 6.55
N ALA A 150 -13.89 -12.02 5.67
CA ALA A 150 -15.26 -12.39 6.01
C ALA A 150 -15.39 -13.86 6.46
N ASP A 151 -14.56 -14.75 5.90
CA ASP A 151 -14.40 -16.13 6.33
C ASP A 151 -12.90 -16.40 6.60
N PRO A 152 -12.43 -16.25 7.84
CA PRO A 152 -11.02 -16.44 8.18
C PRO A 152 -10.49 -17.85 7.92
N GLN A 153 -11.35 -18.87 8.05
CA GLN A 153 -10.93 -20.25 7.82
C GLN A 153 -10.71 -20.51 6.32
N ALA A 154 -11.64 -20.04 5.48
CA ALA A 154 -11.47 -20.12 4.03
C ALA A 154 -10.26 -19.30 3.55
N ALA A 155 -10.05 -18.10 4.10
CA ALA A 155 -8.88 -17.27 3.79
C ALA A 155 -7.57 -17.98 4.14
N LEU A 156 -7.50 -18.66 5.30
CA LEU A 156 -6.33 -19.41 5.70
C LEU A 156 -6.05 -20.63 4.79
N GLU A 157 -7.08 -21.38 4.40
CA GLU A 157 -6.93 -22.49 3.44
C GLU A 157 -6.51 -21.98 2.06
N ASN A 158 -7.00 -20.81 1.64
CA ASN A 158 -6.57 -20.17 0.40
C ASN A 158 -5.09 -19.80 0.45
N ILE A 159 -4.63 -19.14 1.51
CA ILE A 159 -3.21 -18.82 1.71
C ILE A 159 -2.36 -20.09 1.68
N ARG A 160 -2.81 -21.17 2.34
CA ARG A 160 -2.11 -22.46 2.29
C ARG A 160 -1.96 -22.99 0.86
N ALA A 161 -2.98 -22.83 0.03
CA ALA A 161 -2.97 -23.30 -1.36
C ALA A 161 -2.09 -22.45 -2.29
N THR A 162 -1.99 -21.14 -2.05
CA THR A 162 -1.34 -20.19 -2.95
C THR A 162 0.02 -19.67 -2.47
N TYR A 163 0.41 -19.97 -1.23
CA TYR A 163 1.62 -19.46 -0.60
C TYR A 163 2.88 -19.53 -1.47
N LYS A 164 3.60 -18.40 -1.52
CA LYS A 164 4.96 -18.29 -2.03
C LYS A 164 5.88 -17.63 -1.01
N ALA A 165 7.17 -17.91 -1.15
CA ALA A 165 8.20 -17.21 -0.38
C ALA A 165 8.08 -15.69 -0.56
N GLY A 166 8.00 -14.97 0.55
CA GLY A 166 7.75 -13.53 0.58
C GLY A 166 6.34 -13.16 1.07
N ASP A 167 5.41 -14.12 1.10
CA ASP A 167 4.08 -13.92 1.67
C ASP A 167 4.15 -13.92 3.20
N THR A 168 3.31 -13.12 3.83
CA THR A 168 3.20 -13.01 5.29
C THR A 168 1.77 -12.70 5.65
N ASP A 169 1.22 -13.48 6.58
CA ASP A 169 -0.11 -13.23 7.11
C ASP A 169 -0.03 -12.63 8.51
N LEU A 170 -0.74 -11.52 8.74
CA LEU A 170 -0.70 -10.83 10.03
C LEU A 170 -1.37 -11.63 11.16
N ALA A 171 -2.31 -12.55 10.85
CA ALA A 171 -2.90 -13.40 11.88
C ALA A 171 -1.84 -14.30 12.53
N TRP A 172 -0.88 -14.82 11.74
CA TRP A 172 0.24 -15.60 12.27
C TRP A 172 1.12 -14.77 13.22
N THR A 173 1.35 -13.50 12.87
CA THR A 173 2.15 -12.59 13.69
C THR A 173 1.46 -12.28 15.03
N ARG A 174 0.13 -12.06 15.03
CA ARG A 174 -0.64 -11.83 16.25
C ARG A 174 -0.62 -13.03 17.22
N LEU A 175 -0.39 -14.24 16.72
CA LEU A 175 -0.26 -15.45 17.55
C LEU A 175 1.14 -15.66 18.14
N THR A 176 2.11 -14.78 17.87
CA THR A 176 3.51 -14.96 18.31
C THR A 176 3.63 -15.13 19.82
N ASN A 177 2.95 -14.29 20.62
CA ASN A 177 3.01 -14.39 22.08
C ASN A 177 2.45 -15.71 22.60
N TRP A 178 1.37 -16.22 22.00
CA TRP A 178 0.80 -17.52 22.35
C TRP A 178 1.74 -18.67 21.97
N ARG A 179 2.33 -18.61 20.79
CA ARG A 179 3.29 -19.64 20.32
C ARG A 179 4.52 -19.73 21.22
N ILE A 180 4.98 -18.62 21.79
CA ILE A 180 6.08 -18.61 22.76
C ILE A 180 5.69 -19.32 24.06
N GLN A 181 4.45 -19.19 24.53
CA GLN A 181 3.99 -19.85 25.76
C GLN A 181 3.77 -21.36 25.59
N LEU A 182 3.56 -21.83 24.37
CA LEU A 182 3.29 -23.24 24.04
C LEU A 182 4.55 -24.04 23.64
N ALA A 183 5.68 -23.36 23.41
CA ALA A 183 6.97 -23.95 23.02
C ALA A 183 7.81 -24.33 24.25
#